data_AF-A0A3B8I8L4-F1
#
_entry.id   AF-A0A3B8I8L4-F1
#
_cell.length_a   1.000
_cell.length_b   1.000
_cell.length_c   1.000
_cell.angle_alpha   90.00
_cell.angle_beta   90.00
_cell.angle_gamma   90.00
#
_symmetry.space_group_name_H-M   'P 1'
#
loop_
_entity.id
_entity.type
_entity.pdbx_description
1 polymer ?
#
loop_
_entity_poly.entity_id
_entity_poly.type
_entity_poly.pdbx_seq_one_letter_code
_entity_poly.pdbx_strand_id
1 'polypeptide(L)'
;MPNTIPFGKFQGTWKDQQDQTIEVGESMGILVVKYTSNGRGPFDGCSIYVKTGFISVNFTDDQPQGDGVLSEDNNTIYWSNGTQWYRQ
;
A
#
# COMPACT_ATOMS: atom_id res chain seq x y z
N MET A 1 -11.59 -21.86 -16.11
CA MET A 1 -11.53 -21.73 -14.64
C MET A 1 -11.72 -20.26 -14.33
N PRO A 2 -12.54 -19.84 -13.36
CA PRO A 2 -12.59 -18.43 -13.02
C PRO A 2 -11.23 -18.07 -12.40
N ASN A 3 -10.53 -17.11 -13.00
CA ASN A 3 -9.29 -16.57 -12.44
C ASN A 3 -9.63 -15.90 -11.12
N THR A 4 -9.43 -16.60 -10.00
CA THR A 4 -9.44 -16.00 -8.68
C THR A 4 -8.32 -14.96 -8.63
N ILE A 5 -8.71 -13.71 -8.49
CA ILE A 5 -7.82 -12.57 -8.33
C ILE A 5 -7.17 -12.69 -6.96
N PRO A 6 -5.83 -12.87 -6.83
CA PRO A 6 -5.21 -12.94 -5.51
C PRO A 6 -5.14 -11.53 -4.91
N PHE A 7 -6.06 -11.24 -3.99
CA PHE A 7 -5.93 -10.15 -3.02
C PHE A 7 -4.79 -10.48 -2.03
N GLY A 8 -4.26 -9.46 -1.36
CA GLY A 8 -3.23 -9.60 -0.32
C GLY A 8 -1.80 -9.30 -0.79
N LYS A 9 -1.62 -8.78 -2.02
CA LYS A 9 -0.28 -8.43 -2.52
C LYS A 9 0.34 -7.28 -1.75
N PHE A 10 -0.48 -6.33 -1.29
CA PHE A 10 -0.04 -5.19 -0.51
C PHE A 10 0.01 -5.50 0.99
N GLN A 11 -0.62 -6.58 1.45
CA GLN A 11 -0.61 -6.98 2.85
C GLN A 11 0.81 -7.23 3.37
N GLY A 12 1.09 -6.74 4.56
CA GLY A 12 2.34 -7.00 5.28
C GLY A 12 3.02 -5.73 5.79
N THR A 13 4.32 -5.86 6.04
CA THR A 13 5.13 -4.78 6.59
C THR A 13 5.95 -4.10 5.48
N TRP A 14 5.93 -2.78 5.50
CA TRP A 14 6.60 -1.92 4.54
C TRP A 14 7.43 -0.86 5.29
N LYS A 15 8.37 -0.25 4.58
CA LYS A 15 9.15 0.90 5.03
C LYS A 15 9.07 2.02 4.02
N ASP A 16 8.86 3.26 4.45
CA ASP A 16 9.00 4.43 3.58
C ASP A 16 10.45 4.89 3.43
N GLN A 17 10.68 5.97 2.67
CA GLN A 17 12.02 6.52 2.48
C GLN A 17 12.64 7.17 3.74
N GLN A 18 11.86 7.37 4.81
CA GLN A 18 12.33 7.85 6.11
C GLN A 18 12.51 6.70 7.11
N ASP A 19 12.56 5.45 6.63
CA ASP A 19 12.71 4.23 7.43
C ASP A 19 11.57 4.00 8.44
N GLN A 20 10.40 4.62 8.20
CA GLN A 20 9.22 4.43 9.05
C GLN A 20 8.54 3.11 8.70
N THR A 21 8.22 2.32 9.73
CA THR A 21 7.54 1.03 9.55
C THR A 21 6.04 1.23 9.37
N ILE A 22 5.50 0.57 8.35
CA ILE A 22 4.10 0.64 7.94
C ILE A 22 3.52 -0.77 7.92
N GLU A 23 2.36 -0.95 8.53
CA GLU A 23 1.56 -2.17 8.45
C GLU A 23 0.38 -1.94 7.50
N VAL A 24 0.26 -2.83 6.52
CA VAL A 24 -0.87 -2.85 5.58
C VAL A 24 -1.67 -4.12 5.86
N GLY A 25 -2.90 -3.94 6.35
CA GLY A 25 -3.93 -4.97 6.36
C GLY A 25 -4.74 -4.90 5.07
N GLU A 26 -5.07 -6.05 4.48
CA GLU A 26 -5.89 -6.12 3.27
C GLU A 26 -6.97 -7.21 3.41
N SER A 27 -8.20 -6.92 3.00
CA SER A 27 -9.29 -7.88 2.90
C SER A 27 -10.20 -7.53 1.73
N MET A 28 -10.31 -8.45 0.76
CA MET A 28 -11.15 -8.28 -0.44
C MET A 28 -10.92 -6.94 -1.19
N GLY A 29 -9.67 -6.47 -1.25
CA GLY A 29 -9.30 -5.21 -1.92
C GLY A 29 -9.52 -3.96 -1.07
N ILE A 30 -10.04 -4.06 0.15
CA ILE A 30 -10.06 -2.97 1.14
C ILE A 30 -8.78 -3.03 1.97
N LEU A 31 -8.14 -1.89 2.19
CA LEU A 31 -6.90 -1.79 2.97
C LEU A 31 -7.05 -0.89 4.17
N VAL A 32 -6.28 -1.23 5.20
CA VAL A 32 -6.01 -0.38 6.35
C VAL A 32 -4.50 -0.22 6.47
N VAL A 33 -4.03 1.02 6.44
CA VAL A 33 -2.61 1.36 6.51
C VAL A 33 -2.32 2.05 7.83
N LYS A 34 -1.32 1.59 8.57
CA LYS A 34 -0.92 2.17 9.85
C LYS A 34 0.60 2.32 9.93
N TYR A 35 1.08 3.50 10.31
CA TYR A 35 2.49 3.69 10.65
C TYR A 35 2.72 3.28 12.10
N THR A 36 3.58 2.30 12.34
CA THR A 36 3.84 1.76 13.68
C THR A 36 4.90 2.55 14.45
N SER A 37 5.80 3.24 13.75
CA SER A 37 6.91 4.01 14.34
C SER A 37 6.49 5.35 14.94
N ASN A 38 5.48 6.03 14.37
CA ASN A 38 5.03 7.36 14.80
C ASN A 38 3.53 7.42 15.15
N GLY A 39 2.81 6.30 15.08
CA GLY A 39 1.39 6.20 15.42
C GLY A 39 0.43 6.85 14.41
N ARG A 40 0.92 7.23 13.23
CA ARG A 40 0.12 7.88 12.19
C ARG A 40 -0.83 6.88 11.51
N GLY A 41 -2.05 7.32 11.19
CA GLY A 41 -3.15 6.47 10.72
C GLY A 41 -4.06 5.97 11.86
N PRO A 42 -4.93 4.97 11.63
CA PRO A 42 -5.07 4.20 10.40
C PRO A 42 -5.66 5.01 9.24
N PHE A 43 -5.24 4.69 8.03
CA PHE A 43 -5.78 5.23 6.78
C PHE A 43 -6.50 4.14 6.02
N ASP A 44 -7.68 4.47 5.51
CA ASP A 44 -8.42 3.59 4.64
C ASP A 44 -7.87 3.67 3.21
N GLY A 45 -7.82 2.52 2.55
CA GLY A 45 -7.41 2.40 1.16
C GLY A 45 -8.17 1.35 0.39
N CYS A 46 -7.95 1.31 -0.91
CA CYS A 46 -8.44 0.28 -1.81
C CYS A 46 -7.30 -0.20 -2.72
N SER A 47 -7.36 -1.46 -3.15
CA SER A 47 -6.47 -2.01 -4.15
C SER A 47 -7.27 -2.66 -5.24
N ILE A 48 -6.74 -2.55 -6.45
CA ILE A 48 -7.24 -3.26 -7.62
C ILE A 48 -6.09 -4.07 -8.20
N TYR A 49 -6.39 -5.30 -8.58
CA TYR A 49 -5.41 -6.14 -9.24
C TYR A 49 -5.49 -5.96 -10.75
N VAL A 50 -4.50 -5.25 -11.28
CA VAL A 50 -4.07 -5.33 -12.68
C VAL A 50 -2.74 -6.08 -12.73
N LYS A 51 -2.18 -6.38 -13.90
CA LYS A 51 -0.95 -7.20 -14.07
C LYS A 51 0.18 -6.88 -13.07
N THR A 52 0.30 -5.61 -12.65
CA THR A 52 1.29 -5.11 -11.67
C THR A 52 0.71 -4.65 -10.32
N GLY A 53 -0.61 -4.69 -10.09
CA GLY A 53 -1.24 -4.24 -8.84
C GLY A 53 -1.24 -2.72 -8.63
N PHE A 54 -2.39 -2.17 -8.22
CA PHE A 54 -2.55 -0.74 -7.91
C PHE A 54 -3.20 -0.59 -6.53
N ILE A 55 -2.75 0.42 -5.78
CA ILE A 55 -3.24 0.77 -4.45
C ILE A 55 -3.57 2.27 -4.41
N SER A 56 -4.65 2.64 -3.74
CA SER A 56 -5.01 4.02 -3.43
C SER A 56 -5.27 4.12 -1.93
N VAL A 57 -4.64 5.08 -1.26
CA VAL A 57 -4.76 5.30 0.19
C VAL A 57 -5.14 6.74 0.47
N ASN A 58 -6.17 6.91 1.30
CA ASN A 58 -6.63 8.23 1.72
C ASN A 58 -5.86 8.69 2.96
N PHE A 59 -4.69 9.30 2.74
CA PHE A 59 -3.93 9.96 3.81
C PHE A 59 -4.66 11.24 4.24
N THR A 60 -5.46 11.18 5.30
CA THR A 60 -6.23 12.36 5.79
C THR A 60 -5.33 13.50 6.26
N ASP A 61 -4.09 13.17 6.63
CA ASP A 61 -3.16 14.09 7.28
C ASP A 61 -2.18 14.75 6.29
N ASP A 62 -1.99 14.15 5.10
CA ASP A 62 -1.16 14.72 4.03
C ASP A 62 -1.95 14.76 2.73
N GLN A 63 -2.05 15.94 2.12
CA GLN A 63 -2.55 16.05 0.76
C GLN A 63 -1.40 16.13 -0.25
N PRO A 64 -1.57 15.54 -1.46
CA PRO A 64 -2.76 14.82 -1.93
C PRO A 64 -2.79 13.32 -1.53
N GLN A 65 -3.97 12.71 -1.68
CA GLN A 65 -4.20 11.27 -1.57
C GLN A 65 -3.13 10.47 -2.34
N GLY A 66 -2.68 9.35 -1.78
CA GLY A 66 -1.61 8.57 -2.36
C GLY A 66 -2.15 7.50 -3.27
N ASP A 67 -1.86 7.59 -4.56
CA ASP A 67 -1.98 6.48 -5.50
C ASP A 67 -0.62 5.79 -5.63
N GLY A 68 -0.60 4.47 -5.69
CA GLY A 68 0.61 3.66 -5.74
C GLY A 68 0.52 2.50 -6.72
N VAL A 69 1.65 2.16 -7.33
CA VAL A 69 1.80 0.99 -8.21
C VAL A 69 2.83 0.04 -7.63
N LEU A 70 2.49 -1.24 -7.56
CA LEU A 70 3.40 -2.28 -7.08
C LEU A 70 4.35 -2.70 -8.21
N SER A 71 5.63 -2.87 -7.87
CA SER A 71 6.66 -3.38 -8.77
C SER A 71 6.38 -4.83 -9.18
N GLU A 72 6.94 -5.27 -10.31
CA GLU A 72 6.74 -6.64 -10.81
C GLU A 72 7.27 -7.72 -9.83
N ASP A 73 8.33 -7.39 -9.08
CA ASP A 73 8.91 -8.26 -8.04
C ASP A 73 8.12 -8.22 -6.71
N ASN A 74 7.09 -7.37 -6.61
CA ASN A 74 6.24 -7.16 -5.44
C ASN A 74 6.97 -6.65 -4.18
N ASN A 75 8.15 -6.03 -4.35
CA ASN A 75 8.97 -5.52 -3.23
C ASN A 75 8.94 -4.00 -3.09
N THR A 76 8.39 -3.25 -4.05
CA THR A 76 8.38 -1.79 -4.03
C THR A 76 7.04 -1.24 -4.48
N ILE A 77 6.50 -0.28 -3.72
CA ILE A 77 5.35 0.52 -4.14
C ILE A 77 5.87 1.91 -4.54
N TYR A 78 5.58 2.31 -5.78
CA TYR A 78 5.89 3.63 -6.30
C TYR A 78 4.66 4.52 -6.17
N TRP A 79 4.75 5.58 -5.36
CA TRP A 79 3.65 6.50 -5.12
C TRP A 79 3.65 7.66 -6.12
N SER A 80 2.46 8.20 -6.39
CA SER A 80 2.22 9.32 -7.33
C SER A 80 2.96 10.61 -6.93
N ASN A 81 3.25 10.78 -5.64
CA ASN A 81 4.04 11.89 -5.11
C ASN A 81 5.57 11.68 -5.26
N GLY A 82 6.01 10.63 -5.93
CA GLY A 82 7.42 10.28 -6.14
C GLY A 82 8.08 9.53 -4.98
N THR A 83 7.37 9.31 -3.88
CA THR A 83 7.87 8.51 -2.73
C THR A 83 7.79 7.02 -3.00
N GLN A 84 8.54 6.23 -2.21
CA GLN A 84 8.60 4.78 -2.36
C GLN A 84 8.44 4.08 -1.03
N TRP A 85 7.72 2.96 -1.05
CA TRP A 85 7.71 2.01 0.07
C TRP A 85 8.39 0.70 -0.34
N TYR A 86 9.16 0.14 0.57
CA TYR A 86 9.91 -1.10 0.39
C TYR A 86 9.38 -2.18 1.31
N ARG A 87 9.25 -3.40 0.81
CA ARG A 87 8.82 -4.53 1.63
C ARG A 87 9.89 -4.92 2.64
N GLN A 88 9.48 -5.28 3.86
CA GLN A 88 10.37 -5.76 4.91
C GLN A 88 10.46 -7.29 4.94
#